data_AF-A0A318U9F8-F1
#
_entry.id   AF-A0A318U9F8-F1
#
_cell.length_a   1.000
_cell.length_b   1.000
_cell.length_c   1.000
_cell.angle_alpha   90.00
_cell.angle_beta   90.00
_cell.angle_gamma   90.00
#
_symmetry.space_group_name_H-M   'P 1'
#
loop_
_entity.id
_entity.type
_entity.pdbx_description
1 polymer ?
#
loop_
_entity_poly.entity_id
_entity_poly.type
_entity_poly.pdbx_seq_one_letter_code
_entity_poly.pdbx_strand_id
1 'polypeptide(L)'
;MGNNSSEKSTLEKYYIAEKFDENRNISFNIKKANEKISGNFKDFSDALLEFIRISEKTNNETRVWFHRDGAYRGSVNVKKAYIILDRLKGSNIRNEEVIEYIDRENLVDKPVPKKLIPVSNINDEAKKTRFFVENPGNKKISDVRFKDIKWDSRYQVYIEKVTHVNQTIVIAYHLINGDQRSDTFEYKITGFVEHCECKSCECCQKEAMALKTKREKEIFWTFFIILLLLTLANVILIVLRITNQI
;
A
#
# COMPACT_ATOMS: atom_id res chain seq x y z
N MET A 1 1.20 51.16 -18.84
CA MET A 1 2.23 50.25 -18.30
C MET A 1 1.74 49.72 -16.97
N GLY A 2 1.62 48.40 -16.84
CA GLY A 2 1.11 47.75 -15.64
C GLY A 2 0.64 46.33 -15.94
N ASN A 3 1.55 45.50 -16.46
CA ASN A 3 1.32 44.06 -16.58
C ASN A 3 1.22 43.48 -15.17
N ASN A 4 0.02 43.08 -14.75
CA ASN A 4 -0.14 42.13 -13.65
C ASN A 4 -0.49 40.78 -14.27
N SER A 5 0.54 40.05 -14.69
CA SER A 5 0.45 38.61 -14.91
C SER A 5 0.05 37.97 -13.59
N SER A 6 -1.18 37.49 -13.49
CA SER A 6 -1.59 36.59 -12.42
C SER A 6 -0.82 35.28 -12.60
N GLU A 7 0.40 35.20 -12.06
CA GLU A 7 1.06 33.92 -11.87
C GLU A 7 0.11 33.06 -11.02
N LYS A 8 -0.30 31.92 -11.58
CA LYS A 8 -1.09 30.93 -10.85
C LYS A 8 -0.28 30.52 -9.63
N SER A 9 -0.65 31.02 -8.46
CA SER A 9 -0.17 30.50 -7.17
C SER A 9 -0.35 28.99 -7.18
N THR A 10 0.77 28.26 -7.27
CA THR A 10 0.73 26.81 -7.40
C THR A 10 0.72 26.25 -6.00
N LEU A 11 -0.38 25.62 -5.61
CA LEU A 11 -0.53 25.00 -4.29
C LEU A 11 0.61 24.01 -4.04
N GLU A 12 1.48 24.32 -3.09
CA GLU A 12 2.53 23.43 -2.65
C GLU A 12 1.96 22.39 -1.68
N LYS A 13 2.13 21.12 -2.04
CA LYS A 13 1.53 20.01 -1.32
C LYS A 13 2.56 19.30 -0.46
N TYR A 14 2.23 19.14 0.81
CA TYR A 14 3.06 18.45 1.80
C TYR A 14 2.30 17.26 2.39
N TYR A 15 3.03 16.28 2.89
CA TYR A 15 2.48 15.08 3.51
C TYR A 15 3.15 14.87 4.84
N ILE A 16 2.35 14.62 5.87
CA ILE A 16 2.83 14.09 7.16
C ILE A 16 2.22 12.70 7.30
N ALA A 17 3.10 11.70 7.35
CA ALA A 17 2.70 10.29 7.43
C ALA A 17 3.38 9.63 8.63
N GLU A 18 2.63 8.87 9.41
CA GLU A 18 3.21 8.02 10.44
C GLU A 18 4.04 6.88 9.83
N LYS A 19 5.04 6.44 10.56
CA LYS A 19 5.87 5.29 10.24
C LYS A 19 6.31 4.62 11.53
N PHE A 20 6.10 3.31 11.58
CA PHE A 20 6.61 2.46 12.65
C PHE A 20 7.97 1.87 12.25
N ASP A 21 8.89 1.82 13.21
CA ASP A 21 10.11 1.03 13.08
C ASP A 21 9.88 -0.45 13.47
N GLU A 22 10.94 -1.26 13.42
CA GLU A 22 10.88 -2.69 13.77
C GLU A 22 10.46 -2.95 15.23
N ASN A 23 10.70 -1.98 16.11
CA ASN A 23 10.35 -2.02 17.52
C ASN A 23 8.96 -1.41 17.80
N ARG A 24 8.23 -1.04 16.75
CA ARG A 24 6.94 -0.34 16.80
C ARG A 24 6.99 1.05 17.44
N ASN A 25 8.13 1.72 17.41
CA ASN A 25 8.19 3.14 17.74
C ASN A 25 7.62 3.96 16.58
N ILE A 26 6.72 4.88 16.89
CA ILE A 26 6.14 5.80 15.91
C ILE A 26 7.10 6.95 15.60
N SER A 27 7.13 7.35 14.34
CA SER A 27 7.73 8.58 13.84
C SER A 27 6.87 9.18 12.73
N PHE A 28 7.07 10.45 12.43
CA PHE A 28 6.34 11.19 11.41
C PHE A 28 7.28 11.67 10.33
N ASN A 29 7.05 11.22 9.11
CA ASN A 29 7.78 11.70 7.94
C ASN A 29 7.05 12.87 7.31
N ILE A 30 7.77 13.97 7.08
CA ILE A 30 7.31 15.07 6.25
C ILE A 30 7.90 14.94 4.83
N LYS A 31 7.07 15.18 3.82
CA LYS A 31 7.50 15.13 2.41
C LYS A 31 6.77 16.18 1.60
N LYS A 32 7.47 16.90 0.73
CA LYS A 32 6.86 17.72 -0.33
C LYS A 32 6.51 16.87 -1.55
N ALA A 33 5.38 17.15 -2.20
CA ALA A 33 4.95 16.44 -3.40
C ALA A 33 6.04 16.48 -4.47
N ASN A 34 6.27 15.34 -5.12
CA ASN A 34 7.29 15.15 -6.16
C ASN A 34 8.75 15.36 -5.71
N GLU A 35 9.00 15.52 -4.42
CA GLU A 35 10.35 15.62 -3.85
C GLU A 35 10.64 14.44 -2.92
N LYS A 36 11.93 14.17 -2.64
CA LYS A 36 12.31 13.18 -1.62
C LYS A 36 11.98 13.72 -0.22
N ILE A 37 11.89 12.80 0.75
CA ILE A 37 11.50 13.09 2.15
C ILE A 37 12.23 14.31 2.67
N SER A 38 11.48 15.27 3.21
CA SER A 38 12.02 16.53 3.71
C SER A 38 12.31 16.51 5.23
N GLY A 39 11.94 15.43 5.95
CA GLY A 39 12.33 15.22 7.34
C GLY A 39 11.65 14.02 8.02
N ASN A 40 12.19 13.58 9.16
CA ASN A 40 11.62 12.56 10.05
C ASN A 40 11.62 13.11 11.49
N PHE A 41 10.50 12.98 12.18
CA PHE A 41 10.28 13.54 13.52
C PHE A 41 9.73 12.46 14.45
N LYS A 42 10.09 12.51 15.73
CA LYS A 42 9.52 11.61 16.74
C LYS A 42 8.10 12.02 17.11
N ASP A 43 7.89 13.32 17.23
CA ASP A 43 6.62 13.91 17.65
C ASP A 43 5.86 14.53 16.49
N PHE A 44 4.54 14.37 16.50
CA PHE A 44 3.68 14.92 15.46
C PHE A 44 3.69 16.45 15.46
N SER A 45 3.71 17.05 16.65
CA SER A 45 3.77 18.50 16.83
C SER A 45 5.01 19.10 16.17
N ASP A 46 6.16 18.41 16.24
CA ASP A 46 7.40 18.86 15.60
C ASP A 46 7.31 18.79 14.08
N ALA A 47 6.74 17.70 13.55
CA ALA A 47 6.50 17.58 12.11
C ALA A 47 5.55 18.68 11.59
N LEU A 48 4.51 19.01 12.37
CA LEU A 48 3.54 20.04 12.01
C LEU A 48 4.14 21.45 12.13
N LEU A 49 4.96 21.71 13.15
CA LEU A 49 5.75 22.94 13.27
C LEU A 49 6.71 23.11 12.09
N GLU A 50 7.36 22.03 11.66
CA GLU A 50 8.22 22.07 10.48
C GLU A 50 7.43 22.43 9.22
N PHE A 51 6.24 21.84 9.02
CA PHE A 51 5.35 22.22 7.92
C PHE A 51 5.00 23.71 7.95
N ILE A 52 4.70 24.27 9.11
CA ILE A 52 4.42 25.71 9.25
C ILE A 52 5.66 26.52 8.87
N ARG A 53 6.82 26.17 9.44
CA ARG A 53 8.09 26.87 9.21
C ARG A 53 8.50 26.90 7.74
N ILE A 54 8.33 25.79 7.00
CA ILE A 54 8.64 25.75 5.56
C ILE A 54 7.59 26.50 4.73
N SER A 55 6.33 26.47 5.17
CA SER A 55 5.23 27.15 4.49
C SER A 55 5.31 28.66 4.58
N GLU A 56 5.73 29.19 5.72
CA GLU A 56 5.90 30.64 5.91
C GLU A 56 7.07 31.24 5.13
N LYS A 57 7.96 30.39 4.61
CA LYS A 57 9.11 30.82 3.78
C LYS A 57 8.78 30.91 2.30
N THR A 58 7.65 30.38 1.86
CA THR A 58 7.22 30.43 0.45
C THR A 58 6.11 31.45 0.27
N ASN A 59 6.05 32.04 -0.92
CA ASN A 59 4.96 32.93 -1.33
C ASN A 59 3.76 32.15 -1.91
N ASN A 60 3.89 30.83 -2.07
CA ASN A 60 2.82 29.98 -2.57
C ASN A 60 1.86 29.57 -1.46
N GLU A 61 0.60 29.32 -1.80
CA GLU A 61 -0.31 28.64 -0.88
C GLU A 61 0.24 27.24 -0.59
N THR A 62 0.25 26.84 0.67
CA THR A 62 0.69 25.50 1.07
C THR A 62 -0.40 24.75 1.80
N ARG A 63 -0.34 23.43 1.70
CA ARG A 63 -1.28 22.54 2.38
C ARG A 63 -0.59 21.24 2.75
N VAL A 64 -0.97 20.68 3.91
CA VAL A 64 -0.44 19.39 4.39
C VAL A 64 -1.55 18.35 4.44
N TRP A 65 -1.24 17.14 3.99
CA TRP A 65 -2.12 15.98 4.01
C TRP A 65 -1.62 14.97 5.05
N PHE A 66 -2.50 14.61 5.98
CA PHE A 66 -2.21 13.65 7.04
C PHE A 66 -2.54 12.23 6.61
N HIS A 67 -1.59 11.32 6.86
CA HIS A 67 -1.74 9.89 6.56
C HIS A 67 -1.47 9.05 7.79
N ARG A 68 -2.37 8.09 8.03
CA ARG A 68 -2.30 7.08 9.09
C ARG A 68 -2.50 5.71 8.47
N ASP A 69 -1.64 4.73 8.79
CA ASP A 69 -1.64 3.39 8.19
C ASP A 69 -1.63 3.43 6.64
N GLY A 70 -0.94 4.42 6.08
CA GLY A 70 -0.91 4.67 4.62
C GLY A 70 -2.22 5.22 4.03
N ALA A 71 -3.25 5.46 4.83
CA ALA A 71 -4.52 6.02 4.39
C ALA A 71 -4.64 7.53 4.70
N TYR A 72 -5.24 8.28 3.78
CA TYR A 72 -5.52 9.70 3.96
C TYR A 72 -6.57 9.93 5.06
N ARG A 73 -6.31 10.88 5.95
CA ARG A 73 -7.22 11.25 7.06
C ARG A 73 -7.73 12.68 6.98
N GLY A 74 -7.07 13.56 6.24
CA GLY A 74 -7.49 14.95 6.11
C GLY A 74 -6.34 15.86 5.71
N SER A 75 -6.65 17.09 5.36
CA SER A 75 -5.65 18.09 5.00
C SER A 75 -5.94 19.43 5.61
N VAL A 76 -4.91 20.25 5.82
CA VAL A 76 -5.06 21.58 6.38
C VAL A 76 -4.08 22.57 5.76
N ASN A 77 -4.45 23.85 5.77
CA ASN A 77 -3.54 24.94 5.50
C ASN A 77 -2.79 25.35 6.78
N VAL A 78 -1.87 26.32 6.65
CA VAL A 78 -1.06 26.85 7.76
C VAL A 78 -1.91 27.34 8.93
N LYS A 79 -3.02 28.05 8.66
CA LYS A 79 -3.91 28.59 9.71
C LYS A 79 -4.51 27.47 10.56
N LYS A 80 -5.05 26.42 9.93
CA LYS A 80 -5.58 25.25 10.66
C LYS A 80 -4.49 24.44 11.34
N ALA A 81 -3.27 24.40 10.79
CA ALA A 81 -2.14 23.75 11.45
C ALA A 81 -1.81 24.39 12.82
N TYR A 82 -1.86 25.73 12.93
CA TYR A 82 -1.74 26.39 14.24
C TYR A 82 -2.84 26.02 15.23
N ILE A 83 -4.09 25.93 14.76
CA ILE A 83 -5.23 25.52 15.61
C ILE A 83 -5.02 24.10 16.13
N ILE A 84 -4.54 23.19 15.28
CA ILE A 84 -4.20 21.81 15.70
C ILE A 84 -3.13 21.85 16.78
N LEU A 85 -2.03 22.58 16.59
CA LEU A 85 -0.96 22.68 17.59
C LEU A 85 -1.45 23.21 18.93
N ASP A 86 -2.29 24.24 18.91
CA ASP A 86 -2.88 24.80 20.13
C ASP A 86 -3.77 23.77 20.85
N ARG A 87 -4.60 23.03 20.09
CA ARG A 87 -5.45 21.96 20.62
C ARG A 87 -4.65 20.82 21.24
N LEU A 88 -3.52 20.46 20.63
CA LEU A 88 -2.62 19.41 21.12
C LEU A 88 -1.88 19.83 22.39
N LYS A 89 -1.52 21.11 22.56
CA LYS A 89 -0.90 21.60 23.81
C LYS A 89 -1.81 21.45 25.03
N GLY A 90 -3.12 21.58 24.84
CA GLY A 90 -4.12 21.41 25.89
C GLY A 90 -4.54 19.97 26.15
N SER A 91 -4.05 19.01 25.37
CA SER A 91 -4.53 17.62 25.37
C SER A 91 -3.38 16.64 25.56
N ASN A 92 -3.45 15.75 26.55
CA ASN A 92 -2.41 14.73 26.77
C ASN A 92 -2.63 13.53 25.83
N ILE A 93 -2.33 13.70 24.55
CA ILE A 93 -2.59 12.71 23.50
C ILE A 93 -1.27 12.07 23.08
N ARG A 94 -1.28 10.74 22.97
CA ARG A 94 -0.12 9.96 22.52
C ARG A 94 0.07 10.14 21.02
N ASN A 95 1.32 10.10 20.55
CA ASN A 95 1.64 10.26 19.14
C ASN A 95 0.90 9.24 18.24
N GLU A 96 0.69 8.01 18.71
CA GLU A 96 0.01 6.94 17.97
C GLU A 96 -1.48 7.22 17.69
N GLU A 97 -2.07 8.13 18.45
CA GLU A 97 -3.48 8.50 18.38
C GLU A 97 -3.70 9.89 17.77
N VAL A 98 -2.65 10.66 17.55
CA VAL A 98 -2.77 12.09 17.24
C VAL A 98 -3.50 12.35 15.92
N ILE A 99 -3.21 11.58 14.86
CA ILE A 99 -3.87 11.74 13.56
C ILE A 99 -5.33 11.29 13.63
N GLU A 100 -5.63 10.27 14.44
CA GLU A 100 -7.00 9.82 14.68
C GLU A 100 -7.80 10.86 15.47
N TYR A 101 -7.17 11.46 16.48
CA TYR A 101 -7.78 12.51 17.29
C TYR A 101 -8.14 13.73 16.44
N ILE A 102 -7.19 14.27 15.66
CA ILE A 102 -7.46 15.47 14.84
C ILE A 102 -8.51 15.20 13.75
N ASP A 103 -8.63 13.95 13.31
CA ASP A 103 -9.70 13.52 12.43
C ASP A 103 -11.05 13.55 13.17
N ARG A 104 -11.15 12.83 14.29
CA ARG A 104 -12.38 12.72 15.09
C ARG A 104 -12.91 14.07 15.57
N GLU A 105 -12.02 14.98 15.97
CA GLU A 105 -12.35 16.34 16.41
C GLU A 105 -12.64 17.31 15.24
N ASN A 106 -12.67 16.80 14.01
CA ASN A 106 -12.99 17.57 12.80
C ASN A 106 -12.05 18.77 12.58
N LEU A 107 -10.78 18.63 13.01
CA LEU A 107 -9.75 19.67 12.89
C LEU A 107 -9.09 19.68 11.51
N VAL A 108 -9.38 18.68 10.68
CA VAL A 108 -8.85 18.51 9.33
C VAL A 108 -9.93 18.72 8.28
N ASP A 109 -9.57 19.22 7.10
CA ASP A 109 -10.50 19.30 5.99
C ASP A 109 -10.49 17.97 5.21
N LYS A 110 -11.69 17.42 5.02
CA LYS A 110 -11.93 16.28 4.15
C LYS A 110 -12.64 16.74 2.88
N PRO A 111 -12.44 16.07 1.74
CA PRO A 111 -13.27 16.31 0.58
C PRO A 111 -14.73 16.14 1.01
N VAL A 112 -15.54 17.18 0.77
CA VAL A 112 -16.97 17.14 1.07
C VAL A 112 -17.53 15.90 0.37
N PRO A 113 -18.21 14.98 1.08
CA PRO A 113 -18.87 13.86 0.43
C PRO A 113 -19.77 14.44 -0.68
N LYS A 114 -19.71 13.87 -1.89
CA LYS A 114 -20.58 14.29 -3.00
C LYS A 114 -22.00 14.43 -2.46
N LYS A 115 -22.58 15.63 -2.60
CA LYS A 115 -23.89 16.01 -2.07
C LYS A 115 -24.85 14.83 -2.14
N LEU A 116 -25.27 14.35 -0.98
CA LEU A 116 -26.18 13.23 -0.83
C LEU A 116 -27.50 13.62 -1.49
N ILE A 117 -27.83 12.99 -2.62
CA ILE A 117 -29.20 12.97 -3.09
C ILE A 117 -29.94 12.08 -2.10
N PRO A 118 -31.04 12.54 -1.46
CA PRO A 118 -31.83 11.69 -0.59
C PRO A 118 -32.41 10.56 -1.45
N VAL A 119 -31.77 9.39 -1.39
CA VAL A 119 -32.35 8.14 -1.87
C VAL A 119 -33.03 7.50 -0.68
N SER A 120 -34.30 7.15 -0.82
CA SER A 120 -35.13 6.58 0.26
C SER A 120 -34.62 5.26 0.81
N ASN A 121 -33.64 4.61 0.17
CA ASN A 121 -33.12 3.32 0.59
C ASN A 121 -31.65 3.14 0.17
N ILE A 122 -30.77 3.10 1.17
CA ILE A 122 -29.33 2.86 1.01
C ILE A 122 -29.04 1.46 0.43
N ASN A 123 -29.93 0.49 0.61
CA ASN A 123 -29.80 -0.86 0.04
C ASN A 123 -29.90 -0.86 -1.49
N ASP A 124 -30.75 -0.02 -2.07
CA ASP A 124 -30.89 0.06 -3.53
C ASP A 124 -29.68 0.71 -4.19
N GLU A 125 -28.95 1.53 -3.43
CA GLU A 125 -27.68 2.11 -3.84
C GLU A 125 -26.52 1.13 -3.66
N ALA A 126 -26.57 0.29 -2.62
CA ALA A 126 -25.62 -0.80 -2.44
C ALA A 126 -25.68 -1.74 -3.67
N LYS A 127 -26.88 -2.16 -4.11
CA LYS A 127 -27.04 -3.00 -5.32
C LYS A 127 -26.47 -2.38 -6.60
N LYS A 128 -26.36 -1.06 -6.69
CA LYS A 128 -25.82 -0.35 -7.86
C LYS A 128 -24.29 -0.18 -7.80
N THR A 129 -23.69 -0.41 -6.63
CA THR A 129 -22.26 -0.24 -6.42
C THR A 129 -21.48 -1.26 -7.25
N ARG A 130 -20.45 -0.78 -7.96
CA ARG A 130 -19.60 -1.62 -8.80
C ARG A 130 -18.21 -1.67 -8.25
N PHE A 131 -17.62 -2.86 -8.19
CA PHE A 131 -16.22 -3.06 -7.87
C PHE A 131 -15.46 -3.50 -9.12
N PHE A 132 -14.21 -3.06 -9.22
CA PHE A 132 -13.35 -3.40 -10.34
C PHE A 132 -11.88 -3.43 -9.92
N VAL A 133 -11.10 -4.21 -10.65
CA VAL A 133 -9.64 -4.24 -10.58
C VAL A 133 -9.13 -3.79 -11.93
N GLU A 134 -8.14 -2.90 -11.96
CA GLU A 134 -7.57 -2.44 -13.23
C GLU A 134 -6.80 -3.57 -13.93
N ASN A 135 -7.09 -3.75 -15.22
CA ASN A 135 -6.49 -4.74 -16.11
C ASN A 135 -6.51 -6.17 -15.52
N PRO A 136 -7.70 -6.72 -15.21
CA PRO A 136 -7.80 -8.03 -14.56
C PRO A 136 -7.21 -9.14 -15.44
N GLY A 137 -7.36 -9.02 -16.77
CA GLY A 137 -6.79 -9.96 -17.75
C GLY A 137 -5.26 -9.93 -17.89
N ASN A 138 -4.57 -9.06 -17.16
CA ASN A 138 -3.10 -9.03 -17.07
C ASN A 138 -2.60 -9.33 -15.65
N LYS A 139 -3.48 -9.73 -14.73
CA LYS A 139 -3.16 -9.98 -13.32
C LYS A 139 -3.61 -11.38 -12.91
N LYS A 140 -2.77 -12.06 -12.13
CA LYS A 140 -3.17 -13.28 -11.43
C LYS A 140 -4.05 -12.90 -10.24
N ILE A 141 -5.07 -13.70 -9.97
CA ILE A 141 -5.96 -13.47 -8.81
C ILE A 141 -5.19 -13.51 -7.48
N SER A 142 -4.11 -14.29 -7.39
CA SER A 142 -3.22 -14.35 -6.23
C SER A 142 -2.54 -13.01 -5.90
N ASP A 143 -2.37 -12.15 -6.90
CA ASP A 143 -1.58 -10.92 -6.78
C ASP A 143 -2.46 -9.70 -6.49
N VAL A 144 -3.80 -9.87 -6.55
CA VAL A 144 -4.76 -8.82 -6.25
C VAL A 144 -4.82 -8.63 -4.75
N ARG A 145 -4.43 -7.43 -4.30
CA ARG A 145 -4.56 -7.02 -2.90
C ARG A 145 -5.75 -6.09 -2.74
N PHE A 146 -6.14 -5.86 -1.49
CA PHE A 146 -7.22 -4.93 -1.14
C PHE A 146 -7.08 -3.56 -1.83
N LYS A 147 -5.87 -3.00 -1.88
CA LYS A 147 -5.57 -1.71 -2.53
C LYS A 147 -5.80 -1.68 -4.05
N ASP A 148 -5.85 -2.84 -4.68
CA ASP A 148 -6.05 -2.98 -6.13
C ASP A 148 -7.55 -3.03 -6.48
N ILE A 149 -8.43 -3.17 -5.48
CA ILE A 149 -9.87 -3.15 -5.62
C ILE A 149 -10.36 -1.71 -5.54
N LYS A 150 -10.93 -1.23 -6.64
CA LYS A 150 -11.57 0.07 -6.74
C LYS A 150 -13.08 -0.12 -6.78
N TRP A 151 -13.82 0.93 -6.44
CA TRP A 151 -15.27 0.93 -6.48
C TRP A 151 -15.81 2.24 -7.04
N ASP A 152 -16.98 2.15 -7.65
CA ASP A 152 -17.82 3.27 -8.03
C ASP A 152 -19.08 3.25 -7.16
N SER A 153 -19.16 4.17 -6.21
CA SER A 153 -20.31 4.36 -5.34
C SER A 153 -20.49 5.84 -5.01
N ARG A 154 -21.75 6.21 -4.79
CA ARG A 154 -22.12 7.56 -4.30
C ARG A 154 -21.90 7.71 -2.80
N TYR A 155 -21.79 6.61 -2.08
CA TYR A 155 -21.68 6.56 -0.62
C TYR A 155 -20.36 5.94 -0.19
N GLN A 156 -20.07 6.02 1.11
CA GLN A 156 -18.90 5.39 1.67
C GLN A 156 -19.07 3.88 1.65
N VAL A 157 -18.11 3.18 1.04
CA VAL A 157 -18.08 1.71 0.98
C VAL A 157 -17.23 1.19 2.13
N TYR A 158 -17.79 0.26 2.91
CA TYR A 158 -17.05 -0.52 3.88
C TYR A 158 -16.98 -1.98 3.42
N ILE A 159 -15.77 -2.48 3.18
CA ILE A 159 -15.54 -3.86 2.77
C ILE A 159 -15.32 -4.70 4.03
N GLU A 160 -16.21 -5.64 4.30
CA GLU A 160 -16.13 -6.55 5.45
C GLU A 160 -15.15 -7.69 5.17
N LYS A 161 -15.20 -8.23 3.96
CA LYS A 161 -14.41 -9.40 3.60
C LYS A 161 -14.12 -9.44 2.11
N VAL A 162 -12.91 -9.87 1.77
CA VAL A 162 -12.53 -10.22 0.41
C VAL A 162 -12.16 -11.70 0.42
N THR A 163 -12.79 -12.50 -0.44
CA THR A 163 -12.49 -13.92 -0.58
C THR A 163 -12.15 -14.27 -2.01
N HIS A 164 -11.19 -15.16 -2.18
CA HIS A 164 -10.78 -15.66 -3.48
C HIS A 164 -11.39 -17.05 -3.63
N VAL A 165 -12.30 -17.19 -4.59
CA VAL A 165 -12.96 -18.47 -4.89
C VAL A 165 -12.75 -18.74 -6.37
N ASN A 166 -11.90 -19.73 -6.67
CA ASN A 166 -11.45 -20.03 -8.03
C ASN A 166 -10.81 -18.80 -8.69
N GLN A 167 -11.36 -18.31 -9.80
CA GLN A 167 -10.93 -17.10 -10.51
C GLN A 167 -11.87 -15.91 -10.26
N THR A 168 -12.61 -15.96 -9.16
CA THR A 168 -13.52 -14.89 -8.76
C THR A 168 -13.06 -14.30 -7.43
N ILE A 169 -13.00 -12.97 -7.38
CA ILE A 169 -12.90 -12.26 -6.12
C ILE A 169 -14.32 -11.92 -5.67
N VAL A 170 -14.72 -12.42 -4.51
CA VAL A 170 -16.00 -12.12 -3.89
C VAL A 170 -15.77 -11.11 -2.77
N ILE A 171 -16.43 -9.96 -2.88
CA ILE A 171 -16.31 -8.83 -1.96
C ILE A 171 -17.62 -8.73 -1.20
N ALA A 172 -17.57 -8.96 0.11
CA ALA A 172 -18.68 -8.65 1.02
C ALA A 172 -18.53 -7.22 1.53
N TYR A 173 -19.55 -6.39 1.34
CA TYR A 173 -19.50 -4.96 1.66
C TYR A 173 -20.86 -4.42 2.10
N HIS A 174 -20.86 -3.28 2.77
CA HIS A 174 -22.04 -2.46 3.00
C HIS A 174 -21.71 -0.98 2.74
N LEU A 175 -22.76 -0.18 2.53
CA LEU A 175 -22.65 1.27 2.39
C LEU A 175 -22.96 1.96 3.71
N ILE A 176 -22.27 3.08 3.95
CA ILE A 176 -22.49 3.98 5.08
C ILE A 176 -22.89 5.36 4.54
N ASN A 177 -23.97 5.90 5.10
CA ASN A 177 -24.46 7.24 4.82
C ASN A 177 -24.91 7.94 6.11
N GLY A 178 -24.00 8.68 6.77
CA GLY A 178 -24.27 9.20 8.11
C GLY A 178 -24.55 8.06 9.08
N ASP A 179 -25.72 8.07 9.71
CA ASP A 179 -26.16 7.04 10.66
C ASP A 179 -26.81 5.81 9.99
N GLN A 180 -27.01 5.84 8.67
CA GLN A 180 -27.64 4.75 7.94
C GLN A 180 -26.58 3.78 7.41
N ARG A 181 -26.84 2.49 7.60
CA ARG A 181 -26.05 1.36 7.09
C ARG A 181 -26.92 0.50 6.19
N SER A 182 -26.39 0.09 5.04
CA SER A 182 -27.04 -0.92 4.20
C SER A 182 -26.85 -2.33 4.76
N ASP A 183 -27.66 -3.27 4.29
CA ASP A 183 -27.36 -4.69 4.43
C ASP A 183 -26.02 -5.02 3.79
N THR A 184 -25.47 -6.19 4.15
CA THR A 184 -24.25 -6.72 3.50
C THR A 184 -24.61 -7.30 2.14
N PHE A 185 -23.89 -6.85 1.11
CA PHE A 185 -23.99 -7.33 -0.26
C PHE A 185 -22.71 -8.02 -0.69
N GLU A 186 -22.82 -8.91 -1.67
CA GLU A 186 -21.68 -9.54 -2.32
C GLU A 186 -21.52 -9.03 -3.75
N TYR A 187 -20.29 -8.66 -4.11
CA TYR A 187 -19.92 -8.34 -5.48
C TYR A 187 -18.84 -9.30 -5.98
N LYS A 188 -19.00 -9.80 -7.21
CA LYS A 188 -18.09 -10.76 -7.83
C LYS A 188 -17.30 -10.08 -8.95
N ILE A 189 -15.97 -10.07 -8.82
CA ILE A 189 -15.06 -9.63 -9.89
C ILE A 189 -14.47 -10.88 -10.55
N THR A 190 -14.59 -10.95 -11.87
CA THR A 190 -14.09 -12.04 -12.73
C THR A 190 -13.17 -11.49 -13.82
N GLY A 191 -12.62 -12.37 -14.67
CA GLY A 191 -11.77 -11.98 -15.81
C GLY A 191 -10.28 -11.90 -15.48
N PHE A 192 -9.84 -12.60 -14.44
CA PHE A 192 -8.42 -12.77 -14.10
C PHE A 192 -7.78 -13.86 -14.96
N VAL A 193 -6.46 -13.80 -15.13
CA VAL A 193 -5.72 -14.78 -15.92
C VAL A 193 -5.78 -16.16 -15.26
N GLU A 194 -6.35 -17.14 -15.97
CA GLU A 194 -6.48 -18.54 -15.57
C GLU A 194 -5.13 -19.22 -15.37
N HIS A 195 -4.24 -18.99 -16.34
CA HIS A 195 -2.89 -19.50 -16.46
C HIS A 195 -2.13 -18.54 -17.38
N CYS A 196 -0.89 -18.23 -17.04
CA CYS A 196 -0.04 -17.42 -17.92
C CYS A 196 0.37 -18.29 -19.13
N GLU A 197 -0.43 -18.30 -20.19
CA GLU A 197 -0.02 -18.85 -21.49
C GLU A 197 0.90 -17.85 -22.21
N CYS A 198 2.01 -17.45 -21.57
CA CYS A 198 2.96 -16.55 -22.20
C CYS A 198 4.11 -17.37 -22.81
N LYS A 199 3.94 -17.82 -24.05
CA LYS A 199 5.03 -18.42 -24.85
C LYS A 199 6.08 -17.40 -25.32
N SER A 200 5.96 -16.11 -24.99
CA SER A 200 6.84 -15.09 -25.60
C SER A 200 7.21 -13.86 -24.77
N CYS A 201 6.95 -13.77 -23.46
CA CYS A 201 7.40 -12.61 -22.68
C CYS A 201 8.72 -12.86 -21.93
N GLU A 202 9.64 -11.88 -22.06
CA GLU A 202 10.98 -11.78 -21.46
C GLU A 202 11.02 -12.07 -19.94
N CYS A 203 9.90 -11.93 -19.23
CA CYS A 203 9.78 -12.28 -17.81
C CYS A 203 9.94 -13.78 -17.52
N CYS A 204 9.55 -14.67 -18.43
CA CYS A 204 9.63 -16.12 -18.22
C CYS A 204 11.04 -16.69 -18.41
N GLN A 205 11.97 -15.95 -19.03
CA GLN A 205 13.34 -16.44 -19.18
C GLN A 205 14.08 -16.53 -17.84
N LYS A 206 13.77 -15.66 -16.86
CA LYS A 206 14.44 -15.70 -15.55
C LYS A 206 14.04 -16.91 -14.72
N GLU A 207 12.76 -17.30 -14.73
CA GLU A 207 12.31 -18.49 -14.02
C GLU A 207 12.71 -19.78 -14.74
N ALA A 208 12.67 -19.82 -16.08
CA ALA A 208 13.15 -20.98 -16.85
C ALA A 208 14.66 -21.20 -16.69
N MET A 209 15.48 -20.13 -16.66
CA MET A 209 16.91 -20.25 -16.36
C MET A 209 17.16 -20.69 -14.90
N ALA A 210 16.38 -20.20 -13.92
CA ALA A 210 16.52 -20.59 -12.51
C ALA A 210 16.12 -22.06 -12.25
N LEU A 211 15.07 -22.56 -12.92
CA LEU A 211 14.65 -23.96 -12.80
C LEU A 211 15.65 -24.89 -13.49
N LYS A 212 16.21 -24.48 -14.64
CA LYS A 212 17.23 -25.23 -15.37
C LYS A 212 18.54 -25.31 -14.57
N THR A 213 18.99 -24.20 -13.95
CA THR A 213 20.18 -24.21 -13.08
C THR A 213 20.00 -25.06 -11.83
N LYS A 214 18.81 -25.14 -11.24
CA LYS A 214 18.58 -26.03 -10.07
C LYS A 214 18.69 -27.51 -10.47
N ARG A 215 18.09 -27.90 -11.60
CA ARG A 215 18.17 -29.28 -12.12
C ARG A 215 19.58 -29.66 -12.59
N GLU A 216 20.30 -28.74 -13.23
CA GLU A 216 21.71 -28.94 -13.61
C GLU A 216 22.61 -29.07 -12.37
N LYS A 217 22.34 -28.29 -11.31
CA LYS A 217 23.06 -28.39 -10.04
C LYS A 217 22.81 -29.74 -9.34
N GLU A 218 21.56 -30.23 -9.32
CA GLU A 218 21.23 -31.55 -8.75
C GLU A 218 21.87 -32.70 -9.56
N ILE A 219 21.90 -32.60 -10.89
CA ILE A 219 22.58 -33.57 -11.75
C ILE A 219 24.10 -33.53 -11.52
N PHE A 220 24.70 -32.34 -11.44
CA PHE A 220 26.13 -32.17 -11.14
C PHE A 220 26.52 -32.79 -9.81
N TRP A 221 25.73 -32.57 -8.74
CA TRP A 221 25.99 -33.18 -7.44
C TRP A 221 25.84 -34.70 -7.46
N THR A 222 24.89 -35.22 -8.23
CA THR A 222 24.71 -36.67 -8.41
C THR A 222 25.94 -37.28 -9.09
N PHE A 223 26.43 -36.69 -10.17
CA PHE A 223 27.66 -37.15 -10.84
C PHE A 223 28.90 -37.00 -9.95
N PHE A 224 29.00 -35.93 -9.18
CA PHE A 224 30.11 -35.73 -8.25
C PHE A 224 30.17 -36.82 -7.16
N ILE A 225 29.01 -37.18 -6.60
CA ILE A 225 28.92 -38.26 -5.59
C ILE A 225 29.29 -39.62 -6.20
N ILE A 226 28.81 -39.92 -7.40
CA ILE A 226 29.14 -41.17 -8.10
C ILE A 226 30.65 -41.25 -8.39
N LEU A 227 31.25 -40.15 -8.86
CA LEU A 227 32.68 -40.11 -9.15
C LEU A 227 33.51 -40.31 -7.87
N LEU A 228 33.12 -39.69 -6.76
CA LEU A 228 33.77 -39.84 -5.45
C LEU A 228 33.71 -41.29 -4.95
N LEU A 229 32.59 -41.98 -5.13
CA LEU A 229 32.45 -43.38 -4.75
C LEU A 229 33.34 -44.30 -5.61
N LEU A 230 33.43 -44.04 -6.91
CA LEU A 230 34.28 -44.80 -7.81
C LEU A 230 35.77 -44.62 -7.51
N THR A 231 36.20 -43.41 -7.15
CA THR A 231 37.59 -43.18 -6.75
C THR A 231 37.92 -43.87 -5.43
N LEU A 232 37.02 -43.82 -4.45
CA LEU A 232 37.18 -44.55 -3.18
C LEU A 232 37.24 -46.07 -3.41
N ALA A 233 36.35 -46.62 -4.23
CA ALA A 233 36.37 -48.05 -4.57
C ALA A 233 37.69 -48.45 -5.25
N ASN A 234 38.20 -47.64 -6.18
CA ASN A 234 39.49 -47.88 -6.83
C ASN A 234 40.66 -47.80 -5.84
N VAL A 235 40.66 -46.85 -4.90
CA VAL A 235 41.69 -46.77 -3.85
C VAL A 235 41.65 -48.00 -2.95
N ILE A 236 40.46 -48.44 -2.55
CA ILE A 236 40.28 -49.65 -1.73
C ILE A 236 40.80 -50.89 -2.48
N LEU A 237 40.49 -51.04 -3.76
CA LEU A 237 40.98 -52.15 -4.58
C LEU A 237 42.51 -52.12 -4.72
N ILE A 238 43.12 -50.94 -4.88
CA ILE A 238 44.58 -50.81 -4.90
C ILE A 238 45.18 -51.23 -3.56
N VAL A 239 44.61 -50.77 -2.44
CA VAL A 239 45.08 -51.14 -1.11
C VAL A 239 44.95 -52.65 -0.87
N LEU A 240 43.79 -53.25 -1.18
CA LEU A 240 43.56 -54.69 -1.05
C LEU A 240 44.54 -55.52 -1.88
N ARG A 241 44.88 -55.04 -3.09
CA ARG A 241 45.88 -55.66 -3.96
C ARG A 241 47.30 -55.54 -3.42
N ILE A 242 47.65 -54.41 -2.80
CA ILE A 242 48.97 -54.21 -2.18
C ILE A 242 49.10 -55.07 -0.90
N THR A 243 47.99 -55.28 -0.17
CA THR A 243 47.97 -56.10 1.04
C THR A 243 47.72 -57.59 0.78
N ASN A 244 47.67 -58.03 -0.49
CA ASN A 244 47.42 -59.43 -0.92
C ASN A 244 46.14 -60.05 -0.32
N GLN A 245 45.12 -59.23 -0.07
CA GLN A 245 43.80 -59.73 0.35
C GLN A 245 42.89 -60.07 -0.85
N ILE A 246 43.30 -59.66 -2.05
CA ILE A 246 42.75 -60.04 -3.37
C ILE A 246 43.91 -60.16 -4.34
#